data_AF-A0A936WVY0-F1
#
_entry.id   AF-A0A936WVY0-F1
#
_cell.length_a   1.000
_cell.length_b   1.000
_cell.length_c   1.000
_cell.angle_alpha   90.00
_cell.angle_beta   90.00
_cell.angle_gamma   90.00
#
_symmetry.space_group_name_H-M   'P 1'
#
loop_
_entity.id
_entity.type
_entity.pdbx_description
1 polymer ?
#
loop_
_entity_poly.entity_id
_entity_poly.type
_entity_poly.pdbx_seq_one_letter_code
_entity_poly.pdbx_strand_id
1 'polypeptide(L)'
;MKKTVFLFLSLLSVLFLTAQEKNFPLLGKVVDSASKMPLAGASAFCPNTTYGSVSNNDGLFFLRLPGGGYDLVVSYTGYERKLFRISNNQLATDTLIVELVKEDKTMTEVSVVAQ
;
A
#
# COMPACT_ATOMS: atom_id res chain seq x y z
N MET A 1 26.43 39.56 -26.58
CA MET A 1 25.57 38.45 -27.05
C MET A 1 25.85 37.12 -26.36
N LYS A 2 27.11 36.73 -26.10
CA LYS A 2 27.42 35.48 -25.35
C LYS A 2 26.97 35.50 -23.88
N LYS A 3 27.07 36.65 -23.20
CA LYS A 3 26.65 36.84 -21.80
C LYS A 3 25.13 36.75 -21.59
N THR A 4 24.35 37.24 -22.56
CA THR A 4 22.88 37.15 -22.53
C THR A 4 22.40 35.73 -22.82
N VAL A 5 23.10 34.99 -23.68
CA VAL A 5 22.86 33.54 -23.89
C VAL A 5 23.16 32.74 -22.62
N PHE A 6 24.24 33.07 -21.89
CA PHE A 6 24.55 32.40 -20.62
C PHE A 6 23.50 32.68 -19.53
N LEU A 7 22.99 33.91 -19.46
CA LEU A 7 21.88 34.30 -18.59
C LEU A 7 20.57 33.58 -18.95
N PHE A 8 20.29 33.42 -20.24
CA PHE A 8 19.11 32.69 -20.72
C PHE A 8 19.22 31.18 -20.45
N LEU A 9 20.43 30.61 -20.55
CA LEU A 9 20.71 29.20 -20.25
C LEU A 9 20.61 28.89 -18.74
N SER A 10 20.98 29.84 -17.89
CA SER A 10 20.79 29.76 -16.44
C SER A 10 19.33 29.93 -16.01
N LEU A 11 18.50 30.61 -16.79
CA LEU A 11 17.08 30.79 -16.49
C LEU A 11 16.26 29.53 -16.88
N LEU A 12 16.74 28.77 -17.86
CA LEU A 12 16.10 27.55 -18.35
C LEU A 12 16.32 26.33 -17.42
N SER A 13 17.36 26.34 -16.58
CA SER A 13 17.66 25.23 -15.65
C SER A 13 16.72 25.17 -14.44
N VAL A 14 16.03 26.26 -14.10
CA VAL A 14 15.09 26.33 -12.97
C VAL A 14 13.77 25.59 -13.26
N LEU A 15 13.47 25.31 -14.54
CA LEU A 15 12.26 24.60 -14.96
C LEU A 15 12.27 23.09 -14.64
N PHE A 16 13.42 22.53 -14.23
CA PHE A 16 13.56 21.12 -13.85
C PHE A 16 13.45 20.86 -12.34
N LEU A 17 13.02 21.84 -11.53
CA LEU A 17 12.69 21.64 -10.12
C LEU A 17 11.33 20.95 -9.97
N THR A 18 11.20 19.72 -10.47
CA THR A 18 9.99 18.91 -10.26
C THR A 18 10.14 18.00 -9.05
N ALA A 19 9.25 18.22 -8.07
CA ALA A 19 8.67 17.25 -7.15
C ALA A 19 9.60 16.55 -6.13
N GLN A 20 9.87 17.23 -5.00
CA GLN A 20 10.15 16.52 -3.75
C GLN A 20 8.82 15.98 -3.18
N GLU A 21 8.32 14.88 -3.74
CA GLU A 21 7.17 14.20 -3.15
C GLU A 21 7.57 13.69 -1.76
N LYS A 22 6.98 14.29 -0.72
CA LYS A 22 7.13 13.85 0.66
C LYS A 22 6.41 12.52 0.81
N ASN A 23 7.12 11.47 0.45
CA ASN A 23 6.68 10.10 0.63
C ASN A 23 6.92 9.67 2.08
N PHE A 24 5.95 8.97 2.67
CA PHE A 24 6.13 8.32 3.96
C PHE A 24 6.28 6.80 3.78
N PRO A 25 7.18 6.16 4.55
CA PRO A 25 7.30 4.71 4.59
C PRO A 25 6.16 4.11 5.41
N LEU A 26 5.59 3.02 4.91
CA LEU A 26 4.64 2.18 5.61
C LEU A 26 5.23 0.77 5.72
N LEU A 27 5.51 0.35 6.94
CA LEU A 27 5.93 -1.00 7.26
C LEU A 27 4.74 -1.74 7.86
N GLY A 28 4.51 -2.97 7.44
CA GLY A 28 3.49 -3.80 8.05
C GLY A 28 3.84 -5.28 8.03
N LYS A 29 3.15 -6.04 8.89
CA LYS A 29 3.30 -7.49 9.04
C LYS A 29 1.93 -8.14 8.96
N VAL A 30 1.75 -9.06 8.03
CA VAL A 30 0.53 -9.85 7.86
C VAL A 30 0.69 -11.19 8.56
N VAL A 31 -0.24 -11.50 9.45
CA VAL A 31 -0.27 -12.76 10.20
C VAL A 31 -1.68 -13.35 10.19
N ASP A 32 -1.76 -14.68 10.33
CA ASP A 32 -3.01 -15.39 10.56
C ASP A 32 -3.51 -15.12 11.99
N SER A 33 -4.78 -14.72 12.15
CA SER A 33 -5.30 -14.33 13.46
C SER A 33 -5.37 -15.48 14.46
N ALA A 34 -5.59 -16.72 14.00
CA ALA A 34 -5.76 -17.90 14.84
C ALA A 34 -4.44 -18.54 15.25
N SER A 35 -3.55 -18.77 14.28
CA SER A 35 -2.26 -19.45 14.45
C SER A 35 -1.09 -18.50 14.70
N LYS A 36 -1.28 -17.19 14.48
CA LYS A 36 -0.24 -16.15 14.52
C LYS A 36 0.94 -16.40 13.56
N MET A 37 0.77 -17.30 12.59
CA MET A 37 1.78 -17.58 11.58
C MET A 37 1.86 -16.43 10.57
N PRO A 38 3.06 -16.08 10.10
CA PRO A 38 3.21 -15.08 9.05
C PRO A 38 2.56 -15.55 7.74
N LEU A 39 1.87 -14.64 7.06
CA LEU A 39 1.25 -14.90 5.78
C LEU A 39 2.13 -14.31 4.67
N ALA A 40 2.90 -15.17 4.01
CA ALA A 40 3.72 -14.84 2.86
C ALA A 40 2.88 -14.76 1.59
N GLY A 41 3.13 -13.76 0.73
CA GLY A 41 2.35 -13.57 -0.50
C GLY A 41 1.01 -12.86 -0.32
N ALA A 42 0.74 -12.28 0.86
CA ALA A 42 -0.41 -11.40 1.07
C ALA A 42 -0.24 -10.10 0.28
N SER A 43 -1.30 -9.67 -0.40
CA SER A 43 -1.31 -8.43 -1.17
C SER A 43 -1.78 -7.28 -0.29
N ALA A 44 -0.95 -6.25 -0.16
CA ALA A 44 -1.25 -4.99 0.53
C ALA A 44 -1.26 -3.86 -0.51
N PHE A 45 -2.43 -3.29 -0.80
CA PHE A 45 -2.58 -2.30 -1.86
C PHE A 45 -3.55 -1.17 -1.48
N CYS A 46 -3.36 -0.01 -2.09
CA CYS A 46 -4.27 1.12 -1.95
C CYS A 46 -5.21 1.20 -3.17
N PRO A 47 -6.54 1.02 -3.01
CA PRO A 47 -7.48 1.11 -4.11
C PRO A 47 -7.39 2.45 -4.84
N ASN A 48 -7.70 2.45 -6.14
CA ASN A 48 -7.62 3.62 -7.01
C ASN A 48 -6.21 4.23 -7.14
N THR A 49 -5.18 3.48 -6.75
CA THR A 49 -3.77 3.86 -6.93
C THR A 49 -2.99 2.69 -7.53
N THR A 50 -1.78 2.97 -7.99
CA THR A 50 -0.80 1.94 -8.38
C THR A 50 0.09 1.50 -7.23
N TYR A 51 -0.19 1.98 -6.01
CA TYR A 51 0.61 1.67 -4.83
C TYR A 51 0.14 0.36 -4.23
N GLY A 52 0.97 -0.68 -4.37
CA GLY A 52 0.78 -1.95 -3.72
C GLY A 52 2.10 -2.67 -3.52
N SER A 53 2.10 -3.63 -2.61
CA SER A 53 3.24 -4.46 -2.27
C SER A 53 2.74 -5.83 -1.84
N VAL A 54 3.65 -6.80 -1.82
CA VAL A 54 3.37 -8.19 -1.45
C VAL A 54 4.21 -8.53 -0.24
N SER A 55 3.64 -9.24 0.72
CA SER A 55 4.37 -9.68 1.91
C SER A 55 5.41 -10.74 1.57
N ASN A 56 6.56 -10.67 2.24
CA ASN A 56 7.65 -11.64 2.14
C ASN A 56 7.38 -12.90 2.99
N ASN A 57 8.36 -13.81 3.06
CA ASN A 57 8.26 -15.06 3.84
C ASN A 57 7.98 -14.86 5.34
N ASP A 58 8.38 -13.72 5.91
CA ASP A 58 8.13 -13.34 7.30
C ASP A 58 6.79 -12.60 7.48
N GLY A 59 5.99 -12.50 6.42
CA GLY A 59 4.74 -11.74 6.39
C GLY A 59 4.94 -10.23 6.34
N LEU A 60 6.16 -9.74 6.19
CA LEU A 60 6.47 -8.31 6.17
C LEU A 60 6.23 -7.71 4.78
N PHE A 61 5.58 -6.55 4.71
CA PHE A 61 5.46 -5.75 3.50
C PHE A 61 5.96 -4.33 3.76
N PHE A 62 6.45 -3.70 2.69
CA PHE A 62 6.89 -2.32 2.69
C PHE A 62 6.24 -1.57 1.54
N LEU A 63 5.68 -0.40 1.83
CA LEU A 63 5.07 0.49 0.86
C LEU A 63 5.57 1.92 1.10
N ARG A 64 5.76 2.66 0.01
CA ARG A 64 6.11 4.08 0.07
C ARG A 64 4.99 4.87 -0.60
N LEU A 65 4.33 5.72 0.16
CA LEU A 65 3.14 6.45 -0.28
C LEU A 65 3.38 7.95 -0.24
N PRO A 66 2.94 8.73 -1.24
CA PRO A 66 2.95 10.19 -1.17
C PRO A 66 2.07 10.70 -0.04
N GLY A 67 2.41 11.87 0.52
CA GLY A 67 1.61 12.50 1.57
C GLY A 67 0.12 12.58 1.23
N GLY A 68 -0.71 12.08 2.13
CA GLY A 68 -2.16 11.98 1.93
C GLY A 68 -2.78 10.99 2.91
N GLY A 69 -4.05 10.66 2.68
CA GLY A 69 -4.73 9.58 3.38
C GLY A 69 -5.21 8.53 2.39
N TYR A 70 -4.84 7.27 2.60
CA TYR A 70 -5.22 6.15 1.74
C TYR A 70 -6.02 5.11 2.53
N ASP A 71 -6.81 4.33 1.82
CA ASP A 71 -7.36 3.09 2.34
C ASP A 71 -6.40 1.97 1.92
N LEU A 72 -5.80 1.29 2.89
CA LEU A 72 -4.96 0.12 2.65
C LEU A 72 -5.84 -1.12 2.75
N VAL A 73 -5.91 -1.87 1.66
CA VAL A 73 -6.56 -3.18 1.62
C VAL A 73 -5.49 -4.25 1.69
N VAL A 74 -5.60 -5.13 2.68
CA VAL A 74 -4.76 -6.32 2.80
C VAL A 74 -5.61 -7.55 2.53
N SER A 75 -5.17 -8.37 1.59
CA SER A 75 -5.89 -9.57 1.14
C SER A 75 -4.93 -10.73 0.94
N TYR A 76 -5.41 -11.94 1.23
CA TYR A 76 -4.68 -13.18 1.01
C TYR A 76 -5.68 -14.28 0.65
N THR A 77 -5.27 -15.22 -0.19
CA THR A 77 -6.17 -16.25 -0.73
C THR A 77 -6.75 -17.12 0.38
N GLY A 78 -8.09 -17.18 0.48
CA GLY A 78 -8.79 -17.93 1.52
C GLY A 78 -8.92 -17.20 2.86
N TYR A 79 -8.69 -15.89 2.87
CA TYR A 79 -8.81 -15.04 4.06
C TYR A 79 -9.70 -13.84 3.78
N GLU A 80 -10.38 -13.38 4.83
CA GLU A 80 -11.15 -12.15 4.79
C GLU A 80 -10.21 -10.95 4.59
N ARG A 81 -10.51 -10.11 3.59
CA ARG A 81 -9.77 -8.88 3.34
C ARG A 81 -10.02 -7.86 4.45
N LYS A 82 -9.00 -7.14 4.86
CA LYS A 82 -9.14 -6.03 5.82
C LYS A 82 -8.82 -4.69 5.17
N LEU A 83 -9.56 -3.66 5.58
CA LEU A 83 -9.38 -2.28 5.15
C LEU A 83 -8.91 -1.42 6.32
N PHE A 84 -7.83 -0.67 6.13
CA PHE A 84 -7.24 0.22 7.12
C PHE A 84 -7.11 1.63 6.55
N ARG A 85 -7.59 2.63 7.30
CA ARG A 85 -7.36 4.04 6.95
C ARG A 85 -5.97 4.45 7.43
N ILE A 86 -5.06 4.73 6.50
CA ILE A 86 -3.69 5.17 6.80
C ILE A 86 -3.50 6.64 6.41
N SER A 87 -2.66 7.35 7.16
CA SER A 87 -2.35 8.76 6.89
C SER A 87 -0.92 9.10 7.28
N ASN A 88 -0.39 10.18 6.72
CA ASN A 88 0.97 10.69 6.93
C ASN A 88 1.32 11.02 8.41
N ASN A 89 0.38 10.90 9.36
CA ASN A 89 0.64 11.14 10.78
C ASN A 89 1.16 9.89 11.52
N GLN A 90 1.30 8.74 10.85
CA GLN A 90 1.91 7.56 11.46
C GLN A 90 3.44 7.71 11.42
N LEU A 91 4.07 7.69 12.60
CA LEU A 91 5.52 7.72 12.74
C LEU A 91 6.14 6.56 11.96
N ALA A 92 7.23 6.82 11.23
CA ALA A 92 7.92 5.86 10.36
C ALA A 92 8.41 4.56 11.05
N THR A 93 8.32 4.48 12.38
CA THR A 93 8.81 3.36 13.18
C THR A 93 7.70 2.36 13.58
N ASP A 94 6.42 2.72 13.45
CA ASP A 94 5.34 1.80 13.81
C ASP A 94 5.07 0.80 12.69
N THR A 95 5.34 -0.47 12.97
CA THR A 95 4.99 -1.57 12.07
C THR A 95 3.52 -1.92 12.26
N LEU A 96 2.72 -1.75 11.22
CA LEU A 96 1.30 -2.11 11.24
C LEU A 96 1.14 -3.64 11.26
N ILE A 97 0.65 -4.19 12.37
CA ILE A 97 0.32 -5.62 12.46
C ILE A 97 -1.10 -5.83 11.92
N VAL A 98 -1.20 -6.62 10.84
CA VAL A 98 -2.45 -6.96 10.18
C VAL A 98 -2.75 -8.43 10.41
N GLU A 99 -3.73 -8.71 11.24
CA GLU A 99 -4.21 -10.07 11.47
C GLU A 99 -5.36 -10.40 10.52
N LEU A 100 -5.22 -11.39 9.66
CA LEU A 100 -6.28 -11.85 8.78
C LEU A 100 -7.01 -13.06 9.37
N VAL A 101 -8.32 -13.09 9.22
CA VAL A 101 -9.17 -14.22 9.61
C VAL A 101 -9.39 -15.09 8.38
N LYS A 102 -9.31 -16.42 8.53
CA LYS A 102 -9.61 -17.33 7.42
C LYS A 102 -11.06 -17.15 7.01
N GLU A 103 -11.30 -17.10 5.71
CA GLU A 103 -12.63 -17.04 5.16
C GLU A 103 -13.24 -18.44 5.24
N ASP A 104 -14.10 -18.66 6.22
CA ASP A 104 -14.93 -19.86 6.27
C ASP A 104 -15.98 -19.73 5.16
N LYS A 105 -15.63 -20.25 3.99
CA LYS A 105 -16.46 -20.28 2.80
C LYS A 105 -17.67 -21.19 3.04
N THR A 106 -18.64 -20.73 3.82
CA THR A 106 -19.96 -21.35 3.88
C THR A 106 -20.63 -21.06 2.53
N MET A 107 -20.54 -22.05 1.63
CA MET A 107 -21.20 -22.03 0.34
C MET A 107 -22.70 -21.87 0.57
N THR A 108 -23.22 -20.66 0.38
CA THR A 108 -24.65 -20.51 0.09
C THR A 108 -24.83 -21.01 -1.33
N GLU A 109 -25.17 -22.30 -1.43
CA GLU A 109 -25.71 -22.91 -2.63
C GLU A 109 -26.89 -22.05 -3.10
N VAL A 110 -26.69 -21.28 -4.17
CA VAL A 110 -27.79 -20.59 -4.85
C VAL A 110 -28.59 -21.66 -5.56
N SER A 111 -29.68 -22.11 -4.92
CA SER A 111 -30.71 -22.87 -5.61
C SER A 111 -31.33 -21.96 -6.67
N VAL A 112 -31.10 -22.29 -7.93
CA VAL A 112 -31.77 -21.64 -9.06
C VAL A 112 -33.23 -22.08 -8.99
N VAL A 113 -34.10 -21.24 -8.40
CA VAL A 113 -35.55 -21.45 -8.51
C VAL A 113 -35.95 -21.01 -9.91
N ALA A 114 -36.00 -21.98 -10.82
CA ALA A 114 -36.76 -21.83 -12.05
C ALA A 114 -38.26 -21.88 -11.68
N GLN A 115 -39.00 -20.83 -12.02
CA GLN A 115 -40.45 -20.85 -12.07
C GLN A 115 -40.93 -20.07 -13.29
#